data_AF-A0A1I0DAQ1-F1
#
_entry.id   AF-A0A1I0DAQ1-F1
#
_cell.length_a   1.000
_cell.length_b   1.000
_cell.length_c   1.000
_cell.angle_alpha   90.00
_cell.angle_beta   90.00
_cell.angle_gamma   90.00
#
_symmetry.space_group_name_H-M   'P 1'
#
loop_
_entity.id
_entity.type
_entity.pdbx_description
1 polymer ?
#
loop_
_entity_poly.entity_id
_entity_poly.type
_entity_poly.pdbx_seq_one_letter_code
_entity_poly.pdbx_strand_id
1 'polypeptide(L)'
;MIESDQNKYWEVEEPEVIDNGSLLLQHYEKHGALQLQMKGIDSESGESYVKKGLNLRKEVLFKQPKMLETLAFIFSEWLHEYDNEIEKE
;
A
#
# COMPACT_ATOMS: atom_id res chain seq x y z
N MET A 1 6.70 13.41 27.30
CA MET A 1 5.46 13.73 26.55
C MET A 1 5.77 13.47 25.10
N ILE A 2 5.21 12.41 24.52
CA ILE A 2 5.41 12.10 23.09
C ILE A 2 4.35 12.92 22.36
N GLU A 3 4.77 14.03 21.75
CA GLU A 3 3.91 14.86 20.90
C GLU A 3 3.38 13.97 19.77
N SER A 4 2.11 13.61 19.87
CA SER A 4 1.40 12.69 19.00
C SER A 4 0.78 13.38 17.78
N ASP A 5 1.47 14.37 17.21
CA ASP A 5 1.07 15.09 16.00
C ASP A 5 2.10 14.86 14.87
N GLN A 6 2.49 13.60 14.64
CA GLN A 6 3.28 13.26 13.46
C GLN A 6 2.41 13.37 12.21
N ASN A 7 2.40 14.58 11.62
CA ASN A 7 1.97 14.96 10.28
C ASN A 7 1.41 13.80 9.45
N LYS A 8 0.10 13.82 9.23
CA LYS A 8 -0.56 13.11 8.16
C LYS A 8 0.02 13.64 6.85
N TYR A 9 1.07 12.99 6.34
CA TYR A 9 1.77 13.43 5.13
C TYR A 9 0.82 13.60 3.94
N TRP A 10 -0.27 12.84 3.91
CA TRP A 10 -1.32 12.90 2.91
C TRP A 10 -2.20 14.17 2.95
N GLU A 11 -2.08 15.01 3.98
CA GLU A 11 -2.79 16.30 4.06
C GLU A 11 -1.93 17.48 3.56
N VAL A 12 -0.62 17.26 3.37
CA VAL A 12 0.37 18.33 3.09
C VAL A 12 1.18 18.09 1.82
N GLU A 13 1.01 16.92 1.19
CA GLU A 13 1.67 16.54 -0.05
C GLU A 13 0.68 15.76 -0.91
N GLU A 14 0.50 16.19 -2.16
CA GLU A 14 -0.19 15.38 -3.16
C GLU A 14 0.76 14.26 -3.61
N PRO A 15 0.30 12.99 -3.60
CA PRO A 15 1.14 11.88 -4.02
C PRO A 15 1.26 11.82 -5.54
N GLU A 16 2.37 11.26 -6.00
CA GLU A 16 2.41 10.62 -7.31
C GLU A 16 1.58 9.34 -7.26
N VAL A 17 0.61 9.20 -8.17
CA VAL A 17 -0.35 8.09 -8.17
C VAL A 17 -0.14 7.22 -9.39
N ILE A 18 0.02 5.91 -9.16
CA ILE A 18 -0.01 4.87 -10.19
C ILE A 18 -1.20 3.96 -9.89
N ASP A 19 -2.13 3.88 -10.83
CA ASP A 19 -3.34 3.06 -10.72
C ASP A 19 -3.42 2.12 -11.92
N ASN A 20 -3.38 0.81 -11.67
CA ASN A 20 -3.49 -0.22 -12.71
C ASN A 20 -4.83 -0.99 -12.65
N GLY A 21 -5.82 -0.45 -11.94
CA GLY A 21 -7.12 -1.10 -11.73
C GLY A 21 -7.15 -1.92 -10.43
N SER A 22 -6.32 -2.96 -10.35
CA SER A 22 -6.27 -3.87 -9.19
C SER A 22 -5.29 -3.42 -8.11
N LEU A 23 -4.34 -2.56 -8.46
CA LEU A 23 -3.29 -2.02 -7.60
C LEU A 23 -3.28 -0.49 -7.68
N LEU A 24 -3.20 0.14 -6.52
CA LEU A 24 -3.01 1.56 -6.35
C LEU A 24 -1.74 1.81 -5.55
N LEU A 25 -0.82 2.58 -6.13
CA LEU A 25 0.41 3.02 -5.51
C LEU A 25 0.38 4.54 -5.38
N GLN A 26 0.67 5.04 -4.19
CA GLN A 26 0.75 6.47 -3.91
C GLN A 26 2.10 6.77 -3.26
N HIS A 27 2.92 7.57 -3.94
CA HIS A 27 4.26 7.93 -3.50
C HIS A 27 4.32 9.39 -3.08
N TYR A 28 4.72 9.63 -1.84
CA TYR A 28 4.87 10.94 -1.21
C TYR A 28 6.37 11.20 -1.04
N GLU A 29 6.98 11.81 -2.05
CA GLU A 29 8.43 11.98 -2.15
C GLU A 29 9.00 12.79 -0.99
N LYS A 30 8.39 13.94 -0.65
CA LYS A 30 8.90 14.86 0.37
C LYS A 30 8.89 14.21 1.75
N HIS A 31 7.90 13.37 2.03
CA HIS A 31 7.78 12.65 3.31
C HIS A 31 8.40 11.25 3.27
N GLY A 32 8.93 10.81 2.12
CA GLY A 32 9.50 9.48 1.95
C GLY A 32 8.52 8.38 2.32
N ALA A 33 7.25 8.52 1.93
CA ALA A 33 6.20 7.55 2.22
C ALA A 33 5.68 6.90 0.93
N LEU A 34 5.39 5.60 1.00
CA LEU A 34 4.84 4.81 -0.08
C LEU A 34 3.61 4.07 0.44
N GLN A 35 2.45 4.31 -0.15
CA GLN A 35 1.23 3.56 0.12
C GLN A 35 1.01 2.60 -1.04
N LEU A 36 0.78 1.33 -0.73
CA LEU A 36 0.42 0.30 -1.70
C LEU A 36 -0.91 -0.31 -1.29
N GLN A 37 -1.88 -0.30 -2.18
CA GLN A 37 -3.23 -0.79 -1.95
C GLN A 37 -3.64 -1.74 -3.06
N MET A 38 -4.18 -2.90 -2.68
CA MET A 38 -4.86 -3.80 -3.60
C MET A 38 -6.35 -3.53 -3.52
N LYS A 39 -6.97 -3.28 -4.67
CA LYS A 39 -8.39 -3.00 -4.79
C LYS A 39 -9.15 -4.31 -4.96
N GLY A 40 -10.28 -4.41 -4.28
CA GLY A 40 -11.33 -5.39 -4.57
C GLY A 40 -12.49 -4.71 -5.26
N ILE A 41 -13.33 -5.52 -5.91
CA ILE A 41 -14.61 -5.09 -6.46
C ILE A 41 -15.69 -5.85 -5.70
N ASP A 42 -16.64 -5.13 -5.15
CA ASP A 42 -17.81 -5.74 -4.53
C ASP A 42 -18.72 -6.36 -5.60
N SER A 43 -19.06 -7.64 -5.44
CA SER A 43 -19.78 -8.39 -6.48
C SER A 43 -21.26 -8.00 -6.61
N GLU A 44 -21.84 -7.34 -5.62
CA GLU A 44 -23.26 -6.96 -5.62
C GLU A 44 -23.47 -5.53 -6.13
N SER A 45 -22.61 -4.61 -5.69
CA SER A 45 -22.69 -3.18 -6.01
C SER A 45 -21.78 -2.75 -7.16
N GLY A 46 -20.74 -3.53 -7.48
CA GLY A 46 -19.69 -3.15 -8.42
C GLY A 46 -18.75 -2.06 -7.89
N GLU A 47 -18.87 -1.66 -6.62
CA GLU A 47 -18.04 -0.62 -6.03
C GLU A 47 -16.62 -1.14 -5.73
N SER A 48 -15.62 -0.30 -5.99
CA SER A 48 -14.23 -0.60 -5.66
C SER A 48 -13.94 -0.26 -4.20
N TYR A 49 -13.25 -1.16 -3.49
CA TYR A 49 -12.81 -0.97 -2.12
C TYR A 49 -11.34 -1.38 -1.94
N VAL A 50 -10.70 -0.89 -0.87
CA VAL A 50 -9.35 -1.33 -0.52
C VAL A 50 -9.43 -2.70 0.15
N LYS A 51 -9.05 -3.75 -0.57
CA LYS A 51 -9.03 -5.14 -0.08
C LYS A 51 -7.83 -5.37 0.84
N LYS A 52 -6.66 -4.87 0.47
CA LYS A 52 -5.44 -4.91 1.30
C LYS A 52 -4.64 -3.62 1.12
N GLY A 53 -3.89 -3.22 2.15
CA GLY A 53 -3.12 -1.97 2.11
C GLY A 53 -1.90 -2.00 3.01
N LEU A 54 -0.82 -1.37 2.56
CA LEU A 54 0.42 -1.19 3.30
C LEU A 54 0.87 0.27 3.17
N ASN A 55 1.29 0.85 4.29
CA ASN A 55 1.87 2.19 4.35
C ASN A 55 3.31 2.07 4.83
N LEU A 56 4.24 2.44 3.96
CA LEU A 56 5.67 2.34 4.18
C LEU A 56 6.25 3.72 4.37
N ARG A 57 7.05 3.91 5.41
CA ARG A 57 7.83 5.13 5.61
C ARG A 57 9.31 4.79 5.59
N LYS A 58 10.08 5.50 4.76
CA LYS A 58 11.52 5.33 4.60
C LYS A 58 12.24 5.27 5.96
N GLU A 59 11.96 6.23 6.83
CA GLU A 59 12.56 6.34 8.17
C GLU A 59 12.32 5.11 9.06
N VAL A 60 11.20 4.41 8.87
CA VAL A 60 10.83 3.21 9.64
C VAL A 60 11.52 1.99 9.05
N LEU A 61 11.51 1.86 7.72
CA LEU A 61 12.13 0.74 7.01
C LEU A 61 13.64 0.68 7.22
N PHE A 62 14.34 1.82 7.18
CA PHE A 62 15.79 1.86 7.40
C PHE A 62 16.20 1.47 8.83
N LYS A 63 15.31 1.64 9.82
CA LYS A 63 15.60 1.31 11.22
C LYS A 63 15.34 -0.16 11.56
N GLN A 64 14.65 -0.91 10.68
CA GLN A 64 14.22 -2.27 10.97
C GLN A 64 14.43 -3.21 9.77
N PRO A 65 15.63 -3.82 9.62
CA PRO A 65 15.91 -4.76 8.53
C PRO A 65 14.89 -5.90 8.39
N LYS A 66 14.37 -6.41 9.52
CA LYS A 66 13.32 -7.46 9.54
C LYS A 66 11.99 -7.03 8.91
N MET A 67 11.70 -5.73 8.85
CA MET A 67 10.51 -5.24 8.15
C MET A 67 10.65 -5.42 6.64
N LEU A 68 11.86 -5.33 6.08
CA LEU A 68 12.08 -5.58 4.65
C LEU A 68 11.79 -7.04 4.28
N GLU A 69 12.20 -7.99 5.13
CA GLU A 69 11.86 -9.42 4.96
C GLU A 69 10.35 -9.65 5.04
N THR A 70 9.68 -8.99 5.99
CA THR A 70 8.22 -9.06 6.15
C THR A 70 7.50 -8.49 4.92
N LEU A 71 7.99 -7.40 4.33
CA LEU A 71 7.42 -6.83 3.12
C LEU A 71 7.58 -7.75 1.92
N ALA A 72 8.75 -8.35 1.75
CA ALA A 72 8.98 -9.32 0.68
C ALA A 72 8.01 -10.51 0.80
N PHE A 73 7.77 -10.99 2.02
CA PHE A 73 6.78 -12.03 2.27
C PHE A 73 5.36 -11.58 1.91
N ILE A 74 4.92 -10.39 2.38
CA ILE A 74 3.56 -9.90 2.10
C ILE A 74 3.35 -9.73 0.59
N PHE A 75 4.33 -9.19 -0.15
CA PHE A 75 4.22 -9.07 -1.60
C PHE A 75 4.18 -10.42 -2.32
N SER A 76 4.87 -11.44 -1.80
CA SER A 76 4.82 -12.79 -2.35
C SER A 76 3.44 -13.42 -2.19
N GLU A 77 2.82 -13.24 -1.01
CA GLU A 77 1.45 -13.71 -0.76
C GLU A 77 0.43 -12.99 -1.66
N TRP A 78 0.59 -11.67 -1.85
CA TRP A 78 -0.31 -10.90 -2.72
C TRP A 78 -0.16 -11.29 -4.19
N LEU A 79 1.06 -11.57 -4.65
CA LEU A 79 1.30 -12.07 -6.00
C LEU A 79 0.62 -13.42 -6.22
N HIS A 80 0.73 -14.35 -5.25
CA HIS A 80 0.08 -15.64 -5.36
C HIS A 80 -1.44 -15.53 -5.41
N GLU A 81 -2.04 -14.62 -4.63
CA GLU A 81 -3.48 -14.35 -4.70
C GLU A 81 -3.90 -13.75 -6.04
N TYR A 82 -3.10 -12.83 -6.58
CA TYR A 82 -3.35 -12.21 -7.88
C TYR A 82 -3.32 -13.23 -9.03
N ASP A 83 -2.33 -14.13 -9.06
CA ASP A 83 -2.24 -15.17 -10.08
C ASP A 83 -3.45 -16.14 -10.02
N ASN A 84 -3.90 -16.49 -8.81
CA ASN A 84 -5.10 -17.33 -8.61
C ASN A 84 -6.42 -16.64 -9.00
N GLU A 85 -6.47 -15.31 -9.07
CA GLU A 85 -7.62 -14.54 -9.54
C GLU A 85 -7.63 -14.46 -11.08
N ILE A 86 -6.48 -14.30 -11.74
CA ILE A 86 -6.36 -14.35 -13.20
C ILE A 86 -6.75 -15.72 -13.77
N GLU A 87 -6.38 -16.82 -13.12
CA GLU A 87 -6.70 -18.17 -13.59
C GLU A 87 -8.20 -18.52 -13.53
N LYS A 88 -9.02 -17.68 -12.89
CA LYS A 88 -10.47 -17.88 -12.71
C LYS A 88 -11.33 -17.01 -13.63
N GLU A 89 -10.75 -16.07 -14.38
CA GLU A 89 -11.41 -15.27 -15.43
C GLU A 89 -11.28 -15.93 -16.80
#